data_AF-A0A8T8C670-F1
#
_entry.id   AF-A0A8T8C670-F1
#
_cell.length_a   1.000
_cell.length_b   1.000
_cell.length_c   1.000
_cell.angle_alpha   90.00
_cell.angle_beta   90.00
_cell.angle_gamma   90.00
#
_symmetry.space_group_name_H-M   'P 1'
#
loop_
_entity.id
_entity.type
_entity.pdbx_description
1 polymer ?
#
loop_
_entity_poly.entity_id
_entity_poly.type
_entity_poly.pdbx_seq_one_letter_code
_entity_poly.pdbx_strand_id
1 'polypeptide(L)'
;MYKERRIERHQLHDYLQVFNCHTGKPIGCLGNVSEDGLMLISDLPMLVGARFDLVLRMPDAKGIDVINVKALCLWCHEDETPGGYDSGFELSQVSTEYLDFIQMLRRYFSFYPSYEASA
;
A
#
# COMPACT_ATOMS: atom_id res chain seq x y z
N MET A 1 -5.51 -14.70 -23.16
CA MET A 1 -4.74 -13.46 -23.35
C MET A 1 -5.16 -12.50 -22.24
N TYR A 2 -4.48 -12.56 -21.08
CA TYR A 2 -4.81 -11.73 -19.94
C TYR A 2 -4.35 -10.31 -20.26
N LYS A 3 -5.30 -9.39 -20.49
CA LYS A 3 -4.99 -7.95 -20.53
C LYS A 3 -4.35 -7.61 -19.19
N GLU A 4 -3.07 -7.26 -19.20
CA GLU A 4 -2.42 -6.66 -18.04
C GLU A 4 -3.19 -5.39 -17.70
N ARG A 5 -3.94 -5.43 -16.59
CA ARG A 5 -4.68 -4.27 -16.13
C ARG A 5 -3.67 -3.29 -15.55
N ARG A 6 -3.31 -2.32 -16.37
CA ARG A 6 -2.52 -1.18 -15.93
C ARG A 6 -3.40 -0.31 -15.05
N ILE A 7 -2.97 -0.04 -13.82
CA ILE A 7 -3.60 0.96 -12.97
C ILE A 7 -3.58 2.29 -13.73
N GLU A 8 -4.72 2.95 -13.85
CA GLU A 8 -4.73 4.32 -14.37
C GLU A 8 -4.34 5.31 -13.27
N ARG A 9 -3.70 6.42 -13.64
CA ARG A 9 -3.15 7.39 -12.66
C ARG A 9 -4.18 7.91 -11.66
N HIS A 10 -5.43 8.07 -12.10
CA HIS A 10 -6.52 8.55 -11.24
C HIS A 10 -7.02 7.49 -10.25
N GLN A 11 -6.78 6.20 -10.51
CA GLN A 11 -7.19 5.08 -9.64
C GLN A 11 -6.14 4.73 -8.59
N LEU A 12 -4.89 5.17 -8.78
CA LEU A 12 -3.78 4.85 -7.89
C LEU A 12 -4.09 5.18 -6.42
N HIS A 13 -4.71 6.34 -6.18
CA HIS A 13 -5.06 6.78 -4.84
C HIS A 13 -5.95 5.75 -4.11
N ASP A 14 -6.88 5.12 -4.82
CA ASP A 14 -7.80 4.13 -4.25
C ASP A 14 -7.09 2.85 -3.80
N TYR A 15 -5.95 2.53 -4.42
CA TYR A 15 -5.13 1.35 -4.09
C TYR A 15 -4.04 1.64 -3.06
N LEU A 16 -3.69 2.92 -2.84
CA LEU A 16 -2.75 3.33 -1.81
C LEU A 16 -3.43 3.57 -0.45
N GLN A 17 -4.75 3.75 -0.41
CA GLN A 17 -5.49 3.92 0.83
C GLN A 17 -5.49 2.62 1.66
N VAL A 18 -5.12 2.74 2.93
CA VAL A 18 -5.14 1.65 3.92
C VAL A 18 -6.33 1.83 4.85
N PHE A 19 -6.98 0.71 5.19
CA PHE A 19 -8.16 0.71 6.06
C PHE A 19 -7.93 -0.12 7.32
N ASN A 20 -8.60 0.24 8.40
CA ASN A 20 -8.67 -0.57 9.60
C ASN A 20 -9.68 -1.71 9.39
N CYS A 21 -9.25 -2.96 9.55
CA CYS A 21 -10.07 -4.15 9.31
C CYS A 21 -11.32 -4.21 10.21
N HIS A 22 -11.23 -3.73 11.44
CA HIS A 22 -12.33 -3.81 12.41
C HIS A 22 -13.41 -2.75 12.20
N THR A 23 -13.03 -1.57 11.69
CA THR A 23 -13.97 -0.44 11.53
C THR A 23 -14.34 -0.16 10.08
N GLY A 24 -13.59 -0.69 9.12
CA GLY A 24 -13.71 -0.37 7.70
C GLY A 24 -13.35 1.07 7.34
N LYS A 25 -12.86 1.87 8.29
CA LYS A 25 -12.51 3.28 8.09
C LYS A 25 -11.08 3.42 7.55
N PRO A 26 -10.81 4.44 6.72
CA PRO A 26 -9.44 4.74 6.30
C PRO A 26 -8.58 5.08 7.52
N ILE A 27 -7.36 4.56 7.54
CA ILE A 27 -6.37 4.84 8.60
C ILE A 27 -5.18 5.66 8.09
N GLY A 28 -4.95 5.66 6.78
CA GLY A 28 -3.88 6.41 6.14
C GLY A 28 -3.66 5.96 4.70
N CYS A 29 -2.52 6.32 4.13
CA CYS A 29 -2.08 5.89 2.81
C CYS A 29 -0.70 5.24 2.89
N LEU A 30 -0.42 4.31 1.96
CA LEU A 30 0.89 3.71 1.82
C LEU A 30 1.90 4.76 1.36
N GLY A 31 2.94 4.97 2.16
CA GLY A 31 4.12 5.76 1.78
C GLY A 31 5.20 4.89 1.14
N ASN A 32 5.39 3.67 1.64
CA ASN A 32 6.38 2.72 1.11
C ASN A 32 5.96 1.26 1.40
N VAL A 33 6.51 0.32 0.63
CA VAL A 33 6.31 -1.13 0.82
C VAL A 33 7.62 -1.89 0.62
N SER A 34 7.85 -2.90 1.46
CA SER A 34 8.87 -3.94 1.30
C SER A 34 8.22 -5.31 1.35
N GLU A 35 8.98 -6.37 1.09
CA GLU A 35 8.47 -7.76 1.08
C GLU A 35 7.97 -8.22 2.47
N ASP A 36 8.46 -7.60 3.53
CA ASP A 36 8.22 -7.93 4.94
C ASP A 36 7.59 -6.79 5.75
N GLY A 37 7.30 -5.64 5.13
CA GLY A 37 6.86 -4.46 5.85
C GLY A 37 6.23 -3.40 4.96
N LEU A 38 5.66 -2.39 5.59
CA LEU A 38 5.08 -1.23 4.93
C LEU A 38 5.24 0.02 5.77
N MET A 39 5.14 1.18 5.12
CA MET A 39 5.08 2.49 5.77
C MET A 39 3.72 3.12 5.51
N LEU A 40 3.07 3.58 6.57
CA LEU A 40 1.80 4.29 6.54
C LEU A 40 2.05 5.78 6.81
N ILE A 41 1.45 6.62 6.00
CA ILE A 41 1.31 8.07 6.24
C ILE A 41 -0.12 8.29 6.75
N SER A 42 -0.27 8.96 7.88
CA SER A 42 -1.57 9.11 8.57
C SER A 42 -1.71 10.44 9.29
N ASP A 43 -2.94 10.90 9.48
CA ASP A 43 -3.21 12.18 10.20
C ASP A 43 -3.11 12.04 11.73
N LEU A 44 -3.06 10.80 12.24
CA LEU A 44 -3.02 10.50 13.67
C LEU A 44 -1.83 9.58 13.98
N PRO A 45 -1.16 9.76 15.11
CA PRO A 45 -0.01 8.94 15.47
C PRO A 45 -0.41 7.49 15.72
N MET A 46 0.40 6.56 15.23
CA MET A 46 0.21 5.12 15.42
C MET A 46 0.92 4.64 16.68
N LEU A 47 0.25 3.76 17.44
CA LEU A 47 0.80 3.24 18.69
C LEU A 47 1.94 2.25 18.42
N VAL A 48 3.18 2.67 18.73
CA VAL A 48 4.38 1.83 18.63
C VAL A 48 4.26 0.60 19.54
N GLY A 49 4.66 -0.57 19.02
CA GLY A 49 4.56 -1.86 19.70
C GLY A 49 3.18 -2.52 19.62
N ALA A 50 2.17 -1.83 19.09
CA ALA A 50 0.85 -2.41 18.87
C ALA A 50 0.74 -3.13 17.51
N ARG A 51 -0.11 -4.15 17.48
CA ARG A 51 -0.47 -4.87 16.25
C ARG A 51 -1.75 -4.30 15.66
N PHE A 52 -1.76 -4.16 14.35
CA PHE A 52 -2.87 -3.63 13.58
C PHE A 52 -3.31 -4.65 12.54
N ASP A 53 -4.63 -4.82 12.42
CA ASP A 53 -5.26 -5.55 11.33
C ASP A 53 -5.64 -4.52 10.25
N LEU A 54 -4.87 -4.52 9.17
CA LEU A 54 -4.96 -3.57 8.06
C LEU A 54 -5.60 -4.23 6.84
N VAL A 55 -6.22 -3.42 6.00
CA VAL A 55 -6.78 -3.85 4.71
C VAL A 55 -6.19 -2.99 3.60
N LEU A 56 -5.57 -3.64 2.62
CA LEU A 56 -5.10 -3.04 1.37
C LEU A 56 -6.07 -3.37 0.24
N ARG A 57 -6.09 -2.56 -0.81
CA ARG A 57 -6.94 -2.76 -1.98
C ARG A 57 -6.10 -3.03 -3.21
N MET A 58 -6.49 -4.02 -3.99
CA MET A 58 -5.87 -4.33 -5.28
C MET A 58 -6.93 -4.42 -6.40
N PRO A 59 -6.57 -4.12 -7.65
CA PRO A 59 -7.47 -4.32 -8.79
C PRO A 59 -7.71 -5.82 -9.05
N ASP A 60 -8.97 -6.21 -9.27
CA ASP A 60 -9.39 -7.56 -9.66
C ASP A 60 -10.30 -7.55 -10.90
N ALA A 61 -10.50 -8.72 -11.53
CA ALA A 61 -11.42 -8.91 -12.63
C ALA A 61 -12.87 -8.60 -12.35
N LYS A 62 -13.30 -8.69 -11.08
CA LYS A 62 -14.66 -8.34 -10.68
C LYS A 62 -14.77 -6.96 -10.03
N GLY A 63 -13.67 -6.21 -9.92
CA GLY A 63 -13.64 -4.89 -9.31
C GLY A 63 -12.41 -4.70 -8.42
N ILE A 64 -12.62 -4.58 -7.11
CA ILE A 64 -11.58 -4.42 -6.11
C ILE A 64 -11.50 -5.69 -5.28
N ASP A 65 -10.31 -6.24 -5.13
CA ASP A 65 -10.00 -7.27 -4.16
C ASP A 65 -9.28 -6.67 -2.95
N VAL A 66 -9.34 -7.35 -1.81
CA VAL A 66 -8.82 -6.87 -0.53
C VAL A 66 -7.80 -7.82 0.05
N ILE A 67 -6.71 -7.25 0.57
CA ILE A 67 -5.64 -7.99 1.23
C ILE A 67 -5.66 -7.63 2.70
N ASN A 68 -5.90 -8.63 3.55
CA ASN A 68 -5.86 -8.46 5.00
C ASN A 68 -4.44 -8.71 5.49
N VAL A 69 -3.88 -7.73 6.21
CA VAL A 69 -2.49 -7.73 6.63
C VAL A 69 -2.43 -7.48 8.13
N LYS A 70 -1.70 -8.33 8.85
CA LYS A 70 -1.42 -8.14 10.28
C LYS A 70 -0.03 -7.55 10.44
N ALA A 71 0.08 -6.37 11.04
CA ALA A 71 1.33 -5.63 11.08
C ALA A 71 1.64 -5.05 12.47
N LEU A 72 2.89 -5.12 12.91
CA LEU A 72 3.41 -4.56 14.16
C LEU A 72 4.01 -3.18 13.87
N CYS A 73 3.53 -2.14 14.55
CA CYS A 73 4.11 -0.80 14.45
C CYS A 73 5.47 -0.78 15.16
N LEU A 74 6.54 -0.50 14.42
CA LEU A 74 7.91 -0.45 14.96
C LEU A 74 8.33 0.95 15.39
N TRP A 75 7.85 1.97 14.67
CA TRP A 75 8.15 3.37 14.94
C TRP A 75 7.03 4.26 14.39
N CYS A 76 6.92 5.48 14.94
CA CYS A 76 6.01 6.52 14.49
C CYS A 76 6.70 7.88 14.71
N HIS A 77 6.77 8.68 13.66
CA HIS A 77 7.37 10.02 13.68
C HIS A 77 6.40 11.02 13.06
N GLU A 78 6.35 12.24 13.59
CA GLU A 78 5.68 13.34 12.90
C GLU A 78 6.52 13.71 11.67
N ASP A 79 5.85 13.91 10.53
CA ASP A 79 6.48 14.34 9.28
C ASP A 79 6.94 15.82 9.39
N GLU A 80 7.76 16.27 8.44
CA GLU A 80 8.19 17.67 8.34
C GLU A 80 7.00 18.63 8.18
N THR A 81 5.89 18.14 7.60
CA THR A 81 4.61 18.86 7.54
C THR A 81 3.81 18.61 8.81
N PRO A 82 3.50 19.65 9.62
CA PRO A 82 2.74 19.49 10.86
C PRO A 82 1.38 18.80 10.63
N GLY A 83 1.06 17.82 11.47
CA GLY A 83 -0.19 17.07 11.41
C GLY A 83 -0.18 15.80 10.55
N GLY A 84 0.94 15.46 9.91
CA GLY A 84 1.17 14.16 9.29
C GLY A 84 2.10 13.28 10.12
N TYR A 85 1.86 11.97 10.13
CA TYR A 85 2.70 10.99 10.81
C TYR A 85 3.10 9.86 9.88
N ASP A 86 4.39 9.59 9.84
CA ASP A 86 4.97 8.41 9.20
C ASP A 86 5.12 7.30 10.23
N SER A 87 4.65 6.11 9.89
CA SER A 87 4.72 4.93 10.75
C SER A 87 5.19 3.71 9.98
N GLY A 88 6.23 3.06 10.47
CA GLY A 88 6.78 1.83 9.87
C GLY A 88 6.25 0.58 10.56
N PHE A 89 5.86 -0.39 9.74
CA PHE A 89 5.27 -1.64 10.19
C PHE A 89 6.05 -2.84 9.64
N GLU A 90 6.23 -3.84 10.51
CA GLU A 90 6.65 -5.19 10.13
C GLU A 90 5.42 -6.08 9.99
N LEU A 91 5.37 -6.90 8.96
CA LEU A 91 4.30 -7.87 8.77
C LEU A 91 4.50 -9.08 9.68
N SER A 92 3.45 -9.44 10.41
CA SER A 92 3.46 -10.65 11.24
C SER A 92 3.54 -11.92 10.39
N GLN A 93 2.95 -11.89 9.19
CA GLN A 93 3.01 -12.95 8.19
C GLN A 93 2.94 -12.32 6.79
N VAL A 94 3.76 -12.82 5.87
CA VAL A 94 3.76 -12.39 4.46
C VAL A 94 2.91 -13.36 3.65
N SER A 95 1.89 -12.84 2.98
CA SER A 95 1.00 -13.63 2.12
C SER A 95 1.38 -13.49 0.65
N THR A 96 0.96 -14.43 -0.20
CA THR A 96 1.23 -14.35 -1.65
C THR A 96 0.52 -13.15 -2.27
N GLU A 97 -0.69 -12.84 -1.81
CA GLU A 97 -1.48 -11.68 -2.25
C GLU A 97 -0.74 -10.36 -1.96
N TYR A 98 -0.07 -10.25 -0.81
CA TYR A 98 0.73 -9.09 -0.48
C TYR A 98 1.96 -8.95 -1.41
N LEU A 99 2.62 -10.06 -1.75
CA LEU A 99 3.73 -10.04 -2.69
C LEU A 99 3.27 -9.65 -4.11
N ASP A 100 2.12 -10.16 -4.54
CA ASP A 100 1.50 -9.79 -5.82
C ASP A 100 1.15 -8.30 -5.87
N PHE A 101 0.67 -7.74 -4.75
CA PHE A 101 0.43 -6.31 -4.61
C PHE A 101 1.72 -5.48 -4.75
N ILE A 102 2.83 -5.90 -4.15
CA ILE A 102 4.14 -5.24 -4.34
C ILE A 102 4.54 -5.30 -5.81
N GLN A 103 4.42 -6.45 -6.47
CA GLN A 103 4.78 -6.59 -7.88
C GLN A 103 3.93 -5.70 -8.78
N MET A 104 2.63 -5.59 -8.48
CA MET A 104 1.72 -4.67 -9.15
C MET A 104 2.17 -3.22 -8.99
N LEU A 105 2.48 -2.76 -7.77
CA LEU A 105 2.98 -1.40 -7.54
C LEU A 105 4.32 -1.17 -8.24
N ARG A 106 5.28 -2.10 -8.12
CA ARG A 106 6.59 -2.04 -8.80
C ARG A 106 6.40 -1.86 -10.30
N ARG A 107 5.49 -2.64 -10.91
CA ARG A 107 5.20 -2.55 -12.34
C ARG A 107 4.57 -1.21 -12.73
N TYR A 108 3.69 -0.68 -11.90
CA TYR A 108 3.06 0.62 -12.16
C TYR A 108 4.06 1.79 -12.09
N PHE A 109 4.94 1.81 -11.09
CA PHE A 109 5.95 2.86 -10.90
C PHE A 109 7.22 2.67 -11.75
N SER A 110 7.36 1.53 -12.44
CA SER A 110 8.46 1.32 -13.38
C SER A 110 8.25 2.13 -14.66
N PHE A 111 9.22 2.97 -15.00
CA PHE A 111 9.28 3.64 -16.29
C PHE A 111 9.90 2.71 -17.32
N TYR A 112 9.07 2.12 -18.19
CA TYR A 112 9.59 1.48 -19.40
C TYR A 112 9.84 2.58 -20.43
N PRO A 113 11.08 2.75 -20.94
CA PRO A 113 11.31 3.64 -22.06
C PRO A 113 10.48 3.12 -23.24
N SER A 114 9.56 3.93 -23.73
CA SER A 114 8.92 3.68 -25.02
C SER A 114 10.03 3.74 -26.07
N TYR A 115 10.41 2.58 -26.61
CA TYR A 115 11.16 2.51 -27.86
C TYR A 115 10.25 2.96 -29.02
N GLU A 116 9.88 4.23 -29.00
CA GLU A 116 9.36 4.95 -30.15
C GLU A 116 10.21 6.22 -30.29
N ALA A 117 11.41 6.04 -30.84
CA ALA A 117 12.19 7.13 -31.37
C ALA A 117 12.91 6.65 -32.65
N SER A 118 12.34 7.09 -33.77
CA SER A 118 12.87 7.18 -35.13
C SER A 118 13.21 5.90 -35.89
N ALA A 119 12.30 5.54 -36.80
CA ALA A 119 12.68 5.21 -38.17
C ALA A 119 13.17 6.47 -38.92
#